data_AF-A0A9D9RWS6-F1
#
_entry.id   AF-A0A9D9RWS6-F1
#
_cell.length_a   1.000
_cell.length_b   1.000
_cell.length_c   1.000
_cell.angle_alpha   90.00
_cell.angle_beta   90.00
_cell.angle_gamma   90.00
#
_symmetry.space_group_name_H-M   'P 1'
#
loop_
_entity.id
_entity.type
_entity.pdbx_description
1 polymer ?
#
loop_
_entity_poly.entity_id
_entity_poly.type
_entity_poly.pdbx_seq_one_letter_code
_entity_poly.pdbx_strand_id
1 'polypeptide(L)'
;MPPLSPFDFLQKTKSEEELPDKLLFYSPHKKAVEAIEPDLRTLLPAELYANLYVAKWADAGVDKEKLLEQFRSFEKEQREELIEQIKQKNREDGEKLLPVFNHLAALQKILSDYTSSLITEKRVDSPRSLLLRRNGALMFTDLAGFTKLMEAYAGKGKDGAEDLLKHLTSYFTSIIEVISKAGGELLEFTGDALFVLFPIPSRHGDEEKNRNELRKAVIRAVRAGVRMQEAMESFKKIETDRGPLTLQMRIGIHAGGFYSTDVGTPRRKEHVLLGRNVQLAKKTESNGENGRVNLSLEAHHYVSGEKEFAFKEGKPGYMLLEHSDKDTSGFDITAKTTTRRLASAILEEKNFNGAMNRIQDLLDAIKQFASFIPSPVLNLIVESAAQRRIPADFPSPTVMFVNFIGLPEMIDKGIYDEESIVESFNDTFARINAAVEKRGGVLKKITYHLTGSDIVIYFGVPTAHTNDPMRAASAALEIREIIRDAKVPRLMEGISEPETEADGKPKIYSQIGINLGPTFVAEIGHPRGRREFNVLGDTVNTTARLMSYAGVNEILVSDAVKMEIEEKYDCESIGEVSLKGKGAPMALYKLGQSK
;
A
#
# COMPACT_ATOMS: atom_id res chain seq x y z
N MET A 1 -14.67 19.37 -35.35
CA MET A 1 -14.90 18.81 -34.00
C MET A 1 -13.57 18.37 -33.44
N PRO A 2 -13.20 18.74 -32.20
CA PRO A 2 -11.97 18.24 -31.60
C PRO A 2 -12.13 16.73 -31.32
N PRO A 3 -11.03 15.94 -31.32
CA PRO A 3 -11.10 14.54 -30.96
C PRO A 3 -11.47 14.43 -29.47
N LEU A 4 -12.48 13.63 -29.17
CA LEU A 4 -12.89 13.33 -27.80
C LEU A 4 -11.70 12.77 -27.02
N SER A 5 -11.50 13.29 -25.81
CA SER A 5 -10.57 12.72 -24.85
C SER A 5 -10.97 11.26 -24.58
N PRO A 6 -10.03 10.30 -24.45
CA PRO A 6 -10.32 8.94 -23.99
C PRO A 6 -11.12 8.87 -22.69
N PHE A 7 -11.12 9.96 -21.91
CA PHE A 7 -11.90 10.12 -20.68
C PHE A 7 -13.39 10.41 -20.91
N ASP A 8 -13.76 11.16 -21.96
CA ASP A 8 -15.17 11.39 -22.33
C ASP A 8 -15.85 10.09 -22.80
N PHE A 9 -15.04 9.12 -23.27
CA PHE A 9 -15.48 7.78 -23.65
C PHE A 9 -15.81 6.90 -22.43
N LEU A 10 -15.08 7.08 -21.32
CA LEU A 10 -15.28 6.32 -20.07
C LEU A 10 -16.46 6.84 -19.23
N GLN A 11 -16.76 8.14 -19.27
CA GLN A 11 -17.87 8.72 -18.50
C GLN A 11 -19.25 8.52 -19.14
N LYS A 12 -19.33 8.29 -20.47
CA LYS A 12 -20.60 8.09 -21.19
C LYS A 12 -21.13 6.66 -21.16
N THR A 13 -20.36 5.67 -20.70
CA THR A 13 -20.82 4.27 -20.61
C THR A 13 -21.41 3.99 -19.23
N LYS A 14 -22.71 4.26 -19.09
CA LYS A 14 -23.48 4.11 -17.83
C LYS A 14 -23.95 2.67 -17.52
N SER A 15 -23.47 1.65 -18.21
CA SER A 15 -23.81 0.25 -17.91
C SER A 15 -22.63 -0.68 -18.19
N GLU A 16 -22.32 -1.55 -17.22
CA GLU A 16 -21.29 -2.60 -17.33
C GLU A 16 -21.61 -3.63 -18.42
N GLU A 17 -22.85 -3.66 -18.93
CA GLU A 17 -23.27 -4.56 -20.01
C GLU A 17 -22.90 -4.08 -21.43
N GLU A 18 -22.58 -2.79 -21.64
CA GLU A 18 -22.22 -2.30 -22.98
C GLU A 18 -20.71 -2.22 -23.26
N LEU A 19 -19.86 -2.33 -22.23
CA LEU A 19 -18.41 -2.26 -22.40
C LEU A 19 -17.81 -3.47 -23.16
N PRO A 20 -18.26 -4.72 -22.94
CA PRO A 20 -17.77 -5.86 -23.70
C PRO A 20 -18.12 -5.74 -25.18
N ASP A 21 -19.35 -5.37 -25.53
CA ASP A 21 -19.82 -5.38 -26.92
C ASP A 21 -19.24 -4.24 -27.77
N LYS A 22 -18.88 -3.09 -27.16
CA LYS A 22 -18.20 -1.99 -27.87
C LYS A 22 -16.68 -2.16 -27.94
N LEU A 23 -16.04 -2.92 -27.04
CA LEU A 23 -14.63 -3.35 -27.15
C LEU A 23 -14.46 -4.64 -28.00
N LEU A 24 -15.51 -5.44 -28.14
CA LEU A 24 -15.57 -6.62 -29.01
C LEU A 24 -15.50 -6.27 -30.50
N PHE A 25 -15.77 -5.02 -30.88
CA PHE A 25 -15.47 -4.53 -32.24
C PHE A 25 -13.96 -4.52 -32.56
N TYR A 26 -13.07 -4.73 -31.57
CA TYR A 26 -11.62 -4.79 -31.77
C TYR A 26 -10.91 -6.05 -31.22
N SER A 27 -11.63 -7.09 -30.79
CA SER A 27 -10.98 -8.35 -30.38
C SER A 27 -11.81 -9.61 -30.69
N PRO A 28 -11.58 -10.27 -31.84
CA PRO A 28 -12.11 -11.60 -32.10
C PRO A 28 -11.27 -12.77 -31.54
N HIS A 29 -10.23 -12.50 -30.74
CA HIS A 29 -9.06 -13.40 -30.69
C HIS A 29 -9.00 -14.43 -29.56
N LYS A 30 -9.79 -14.32 -28.48
CA LYS A 30 -9.54 -15.15 -27.28
C LYS A 30 -10.21 -16.52 -27.28
N LYS A 31 -11.44 -16.66 -27.79
CA LYS A 31 -12.17 -17.96 -27.79
C LYS A 31 -11.76 -18.93 -28.90
N ALA A 32 -11.10 -18.45 -29.96
CA ALA A 32 -10.68 -19.29 -31.09
C ALA A 32 -9.34 -20.00 -30.86
N VAL A 33 -8.49 -19.46 -29.98
CA VAL A 33 -7.13 -19.97 -29.73
C VAL A 33 -7.16 -21.17 -28.78
N GLU A 34 -8.14 -21.25 -27.87
CA GLU A 34 -8.26 -22.33 -26.88
C GLU A 34 -8.83 -23.65 -27.45
N ALA A 35 -9.28 -23.67 -28.71
CA ALA A 35 -9.96 -24.83 -29.31
C ALA A 35 -9.07 -25.74 -30.20
N ILE A 36 -7.77 -25.44 -30.38
CA ILE A 36 -6.93 -26.08 -31.42
C ILE A 36 -5.63 -26.73 -30.87
N GLU A 37 -5.54 -27.01 -29.57
CA GLU A 37 -4.48 -27.86 -29.00
C GLU A 37 -5.01 -29.29 -28.86
N PRO A 38 -4.58 -30.28 -29.69
CA PRO A 38 -3.30 -30.96 -29.43
C PRO A 38 -2.51 -31.57 -30.62
N ASP A 39 -2.90 -31.47 -31.89
CA ASP A 39 -2.24 -32.23 -32.99
C ASP A 39 -1.28 -31.43 -33.92
N LEU A 40 -1.08 -30.12 -33.69
CA LEU A 40 -0.35 -29.25 -34.64
C LEU A 40 1.16 -29.10 -34.40
N ARG A 41 1.76 -29.85 -33.47
CA ARG A 41 3.16 -29.61 -33.04
C ARG A 41 4.25 -30.31 -33.87
N THR A 42 3.93 -31.19 -34.80
CA THR A 42 4.96 -32.00 -35.50
C THR A 42 5.07 -31.77 -37.00
N LEU A 43 4.19 -30.96 -37.60
CA LEU A 43 4.24 -30.62 -39.03
C LEU A 43 3.74 -29.17 -39.17
N LEU A 44 4.59 -28.23 -39.59
CA LEU A 44 4.32 -27.39 -40.78
C LEU A 44 5.36 -26.25 -40.97
N PRO A 45 5.95 -26.15 -42.18
CA PRO A 45 6.70 -25.00 -42.69
C PRO A 45 5.81 -23.75 -42.91
N ALA A 46 6.42 -22.66 -43.41
CA ALA A 46 5.91 -21.29 -43.60
C ALA A 46 4.48 -21.08 -44.17
N GLU A 47 3.80 -22.14 -44.61
CA GLU A 47 2.42 -22.16 -45.10
C GLU A 47 1.38 -21.91 -43.99
N LEU A 48 1.71 -22.14 -42.71
CA LEU A 48 0.72 -22.00 -41.61
C LEU A 48 0.39 -20.55 -41.23
N TYR A 49 1.30 -19.60 -41.45
CA TYR A 49 1.05 -18.18 -41.13
C TYR A 49 0.06 -17.52 -42.11
N ALA A 50 0.04 -17.99 -43.36
CA ALA A 50 -0.96 -17.57 -44.35
C ALA A 50 -2.36 -18.12 -44.01
N ASN A 51 -2.44 -19.35 -43.47
CA ASN A 51 -3.72 -19.97 -43.12
C ASN A 51 -4.45 -19.29 -41.94
N LEU A 52 -3.72 -18.70 -40.98
CA LEU A 52 -4.33 -17.96 -39.85
C LEU A 52 -5.03 -16.65 -40.28
N TYR A 53 -4.56 -16.01 -41.36
CA TYR A 53 -5.21 -14.82 -41.92
C TYR A 53 -6.34 -15.17 -42.89
N VAL A 54 -6.20 -16.24 -43.68
CA VAL A 54 -7.21 -16.70 -44.64
C VAL A 54 -8.42 -17.33 -43.94
N ALA A 55 -8.25 -18.01 -42.80
CA ALA A 55 -9.37 -18.60 -42.05
C ALA A 55 -10.37 -17.54 -41.51
N LYS A 56 -9.92 -16.30 -41.26
CA LYS A 56 -10.76 -15.22 -40.72
C LYS A 56 -11.76 -14.62 -41.72
N TRP A 57 -11.57 -14.85 -43.03
CA TRP A 57 -12.47 -14.38 -44.09
C TRP A 57 -13.59 -15.38 -44.41
N ALA A 58 -13.49 -16.61 -43.91
CA ALA A 58 -14.48 -17.65 -44.10
C ALA A 58 -15.80 -17.35 -43.36
N ASP A 59 -15.75 -16.63 -42.23
CA ASP A 59 -16.96 -16.18 -41.49
C ASP A 59 -17.72 -15.05 -42.22
N ALA A 60 -17.14 -14.43 -43.25
CA ALA A 60 -17.77 -13.39 -44.07
C ALA A 60 -18.41 -13.94 -45.37
N GLY A 61 -18.57 -15.26 -45.49
CA GLY A 61 -19.16 -15.90 -46.68
C GLY A 61 -18.25 -15.92 -47.91
N VAL A 62 -16.93 -15.77 -47.72
CA VAL A 62 -15.95 -15.79 -48.81
C VAL A 62 -15.37 -17.19 -49.01
N ASP A 63 -15.39 -17.65 -50.25
CA ASP A 63 -14.93 -18.99 -50.67
C ASP A 63 -13.42 -19.18 -50.43
N LYS A 64 -13.10 -20.04 -49.46
CA LYS A 64 -11.75 -20.31 -48.96
C LYS A 64 -10.85 -20.97 -50.00
N GLU A 65 -11.40 -21.83 -50.86
CA GLU A 65 -10.63 -22.50 -51.92
C GLU A 65 -10.25 -21.51 -53.01
N LYS A 66 -11.16 -20.60 -53.37
CA LYS A 66 -10.94 -19.56 -54.37
C LYS A 66 -9.86 -18.54 -53.96
N LEU A 67 -9.79 -18.20 -52.67
CA LEU A 67 -8.73 -17.33 -52.12
C LEU A 67 -7.37 -18.02 -52.07
N LEU A 68 -7.34 -19.31 -51.71
CA LEU A 68 -6.10 -20.11 -51.74
C LEU A 68 -5.61 -20.31 -53.18
N GLU A 69 -6.51 -20.49 -54.16
CA GLU A 69 -6.17 -20.50 -55.58
C GLU A 69 -5.64 -19.16 -56.07
N GLN A 70 -6.30 -18.05 -55.72
CA GLN A 70 -5.80 -16.71 -56.04
C GLN A 70 -4.40 -16.49 -55.44
N PHE A 71 -4.18 -16.88 -54.18
CA PHE A 71 -2.87 -16.78 -53.51
C PHE A 71 -1.80 -17.69 -54.14
N ARG A 72 -2.19 -18.89 -54.59
CA ARG A 72 -1.31 -19.79 -55.35
C ARG A 72 -0.97 -19.25 -56.74
N SER A 73 -1.91 -18.53 -57.37
CA SER A 73 -1.79 -17.92 -58.70
C SER A 73 -0.90 -16.68 -58.77
N PHE A 74 -0.60 -16.04 -57.63
CA PHE A 74 0.41 -14.98 -57.58
C PHE A 74 1.80 -15.55 -57.89
N GLU A 75 2.55 -14.85 -58.73
CA GLU A 75 3.97 -15.16 -58.93
C GLU A 75 4.72 -14.99 -57.60
N LYS A 76 5.83 -15.72 -57.43
CA LYS A 76 6.60 -15.72 -56.17
C LYS A 76 6.98 -14.30 -55.71
N GLU A 77 7.37 -13.43 -56.64
CA GLU A 77 7.75 -12.04 -56.37
C GLU A 77 6.57 -11.20 -55.82
N GLN A 78 5.36 -11.37 -56.37
CA GLN A 78 4.17 -10.64 -55.90
C GLN A 78 3.75 -11.06 -54.49
N ARG A 79 3.95 -12.33 -54.13
CA ARG A 79 3.73 -12.82 -52.75
C ARG A 79 4.73 -12.22 -51.77
N GLU A 80 6.00 -12.15 -52.15
CA GLU A 80 7.06 -11.55 -51.33
C GLU A 80 6.83 -10.05 -51.12
N GLU A 81 6.39 -9.32 -52.16
CA GLU A 81 6.03 -7.91 -52.08
C GLU A 81 4.84 -7.66 -51.13
N LEU A 82 3.76 -8.45 -51.24
CA LEU A 82 2.59 -8.33 -50.37
C LEU A 82 2.95 -8.62 -48.90
N ILE A 83 3.84 -9.59 -48.65
CA ILE A 83 4.33 -9.89 -47.29
C ILE A 83 5.11 -8.70 -46.71
N GLU A 84 5.96 -8.04 -47.50
CA GLU A 84 6.68 -6.86 -47.04
C GLU A 84 5.75 -5.67 -46.80
N GLN A 85 4.73 -5.45 -47.64
CA GLN A 85 3.71 -4.42 -47.40
C GLN A 85 2.93 -4.67 -46.10
N ILE A 86 2.56 -5.92 -45.81
CA ILE A 86 1.88 -6.29 -44.56
C ILE A 86 2.82 -6.08 -43.35
N LYS A 87 4.10 -6.46 -43.45
CA LYS A 87 5.10 -6.22 -42.39
C LYS A 87 5.30 -4.73 -42.13
N GLN A 88 5.39 -3.92 -43.19
CA GLN A 88 5.52 -2.47 -43.07
C GLN A 88 4.29 -1.86 -42.41
N LYS A 89 3.08 -2.21 -42.86
CA LYS A 89 1.84 -1.73 -42.25
C LYS A 89 1.71 -2.14 -40.77
N ASN A 90 2.05 -3.39 -40.43
CA ASN A 90 2.08 -3.86 -39.04
C ASN A 90 3.09 -3.09 -38.17
N ARG A 91 4.21 -2.64 -38.75
CA ARG A 91 5.19 -1.79 -38.08
C ARG A 91 4.64 -0.38 -37.88
N GLU A 92 4.06 0.23 -38.90
CA GLU A 92 3.44 1.56 -38.84
C GLU A 92 2.29 1.61 -37.82
N ASP A 93 1.42 0.60 -37.80
CA ASP A 93 0.32 0.52 -36.85
C ASP A 93 0.83 0.25 -35.42
N GLY A 94 1.92 -0.52 -35.26
CA GLY A 94 2.61 -0.66 -33.97
C GLY A 94 3.21 0.64 -33.46
N GLU A 95 3.80 1.47 -34.33
CA GLU A 95 4.35 2.78 -33.96
C GLU A 95 3.27 3.76 -33.49
N LYS A 96 2.05 3.70 -34.04
CA LYS A 96 0.90 4.49 -33.58
C LYS A 96 0.46 4.15 -32.14
N LEU A 97 0.75 2.94 -31.65
CA LEU A 97 0.42 2.51 -30.29
C LEU A 97 1.48 2.94 -29.25
N LEU A 98 2.64 3.43 -29.68
CA LEU A 98 3.73 3.82 -28.79
C LEU A 98 3.33 4.89 -27.75
N PRO A 99 2.53 5.93 -28.08
CA PRO A 99 2.06 6.90 -27.07
C PRO A 99 1.17 6.25 -26.00
N VAL A 100 0.30 5.32 -26.39
CA VAL A 100 -0.57 4.57 -25.46
C VAL A 100 0.27 3.71 -24.52
N PHE A 101 1.22 2.97 -25.09
CA PHE A 101 2.17 2.19 -24.31
C PHE A 101 2.92 3.06 -23.31
N ASN A 102 3.49 4.18 -23.75
CA ASN A 102 4.27 5.08 -22.89
C ASN A 102 3.43 5.66 -21.75
N HIS A 103 2.17 6.00 -22.03
CA HIS A 103 1.23 6.47 -21.03
C HIS A 103 0.92 5.39 -19.99
N LEU A 104 0.59 4.17 -20.44
CA LEU A 104 0.30 3.04 -19.55
C LEU A 104 1.53 2.62 -18.74
N ALA A 105 2.72 2.61 -19.34
CA ALA A 105 3.97 2.32 -18.64
C ALA A 105 4.29 3.37 -17.57
N ALA A 106 4.06 4.66 -17.88
CA ALA A 106 4.22 5.73 -16.90
C ALA A 106 3.22 5.59 -15.75
N LEU A 107 1.94 5.28 -16.04
CA LEU A 107 0.92 5.05 -15.03
C LEU A 107 1.27 3.83 -14.16
N GLN A 108 1.63 2.70 -14.78
CA GLN A 108 2.08 1.49 -14.08
C GLN A 108 3.24 1.80 -13.13
N LYS A 109 4.20 2.61 -13.57
CA LYS A 109 5.31 3.04 -12.72
C LYS A 109 4.85 3.90 -11.56
N ILE A 110 3.99 4.90 -11.80
CA ILE A 110 3.42 5.76 -10.75
C ILE A 110 2.67 4.92 -9.72
N LEU A 111 1.79 4.01 -10.14
CA LEU A 111 1.04 3.16 -9.22
C LEU A 111 1.96 2.21 -8.45
N SER A 112 2.99 1.66 -9.10
CA SER A 112 3.99 0.83 -8.40
C SER A 112 4.75 1.60 -7.31
N ASP A 113 5.02 2.89 -7.54
CA ASP A 113 5.68 3.79 -6.57
C ASP A 113 4.74 4.12 -5.37
N TYR A 114 3.43 3.98 -5.55
CA TYR A 114 2.42 4.13 -4.49
C TYR A 114 2.23 2.88 -3.62
N THR A 115 2.73 1.73 -4.07
CA THR A 115 2.57 0.44 -3.40
C THR A 115 3.90 -0.08 -2.84
N SER A 116 3.82 -0.95 -1.83
CA SER A 116 5.00 -1.67 -1.32
C SER A 116 5.53 -2.67 -2.36
N SER A 117 6.84 -2.95 -2.33
CA SER A 117 7.48 -4.04 -3.10
C SER A 117 6.85 -5.40 -2.83
N LEU A 118 6.25 -5.62 -1.65
CA LEU A 118 5.55 -6.86 -1.32
C LEU A 118 4.31 -7.13 -2.19
N ILE A 119 3.75 -6.09 -2.81
CA ILE A 119 2.63 -6.20 -3.76
C ILE A 119 3.14 -6.53 -5.18
N THR A 120 4.37 -6.11 -5.50
CA THR A 120 5.00 -6.24 -6.83
C THR A 120 5.50 -7.66 -7.14
N GLU A 121 5.64 -8.52 -6.13
CA GLU A 121 5.95 -9.95 -6.34
C GLU A 121 4.78 -10.60 -7.10
N LYS A 122 5.02 -11.00 -8.37
CA LYS A 122 4.03 -11.65 -9.25
C LYS A 122 3.31 -12.75 -8.49
N ARG A 123 2.03 -12.55 -8.23
CA ARG A 123 1.13 -13.61 -7.75
C ARG A 123 0.61 -14.33 -8.97
N VAL A 124 0.95 -15.61 -9.09
CA VAL A 124 0.25 -16.51 -10.01
C VAL A 124 -1.21 -16.50 -9.57
N ASP A 125 -2.12 -16.27 -10.53
CA ASP A 125 -3.58 -16.19 -10.39
C ASP A 125 -4.16 -17.20 -9.38
N SER A 126 -4.18 -16.84 -8.10
CA SER A 126 -4.98 -17.53 -7.11
C SER A 126 -6.09 -16.58 -6.67
N PRO A 127 -7.37 -16.95 -6.89
CA PRO A 127 -8.50 -16.16 -6.40
C PRO A 127 -8.58 -16.11 -4.87
N ARG A 128 -7.74 -16.86 -4.14
CA ARG A 128 -7.67 -16.86 -2.68
C ARG A 128 -6.53 -15.99 -2.16
N SER A 129 -6.82 -15.20 -1.13
CA SER A 129 -5.83 -14.53 -0.30
C SER A 129 -4.92 -15.55 0.35
N LEU A 130 -3.70 -15.70 -0.18
CA LEU A 130 -2.70 -16.61 0.39
C LEU A 130 -2.09 -15.98 1.63
N LEU A 131 -2.04 -16.74 2.73
CA LEU A 131 -1.24 -16.38 3.88
C LEU A 131 0.22 -16.73 3.61
N LEU A 132 1.10 -15.74 3.64
CA LEU A 132 2.52 -15.91 3.35
C LEU A 132 3.33 -15.72 4.63
N ARG A 133 4.13 -16.73 4.99
CA ARG A 133 5.14 -16.62 6.05
C ARG A 133 6.36 -15.87 5.52
N ARG A 134 6.72 -14.78 6.19
CA ARG A 134 7.89 -13.94 5.91
C ARG A 134 8.82 -13.91 7.12
N ASN A 135 10.07 -13.52 6.89
CA ASN A 135 11.07 -13.38 7.95
C ASN A 135 12.05 -12.26 7.56
N GLY A 136 12.59 -11.57 8.55
CA GLY A 136 13.54 -10.49 8.33
C GLY A 136 13.73 -9.61 9.56
N ALA A 137 14.53 -8.55 9.38
CA ALA A 137 14.62 -7.49 10.37
C ALA A 137 13.55 -6.41 10.06
N LEU A 138 12.81 -6.03 11.09
CA LEU A 138 11.74 -5.04 11.05
C LEU A 138 12.24 -3.76 11.72
N MET A 139 12.15 -2.63 11.02
CA MET A 139 12.58 -1.33 11.51
C MET A 139 11.41 -0.35 11.52
N PHE A 140 11.17 0.24 12.68
CA PHE A 140 10.25 1.35 12.86
C PHE A 140 11.01 2.63 13.13
N THR A 141 10.54 3.74 12.57
CA THR A 141 11.05 5.07 12.90
C THR A 141 9.96 5.92 13.53
N ASP A 142 10.33 7.02 14.16
CA ASP A 142 9.43 8.08 14.60
C ASP A 142 10.14 9.43 14.48
N LEU A 143 9.41 10.47 14.04
CA LEU A 143 9.98 11.78 13.74
C LEU A 143 9.53 12.82 14.78
N ALA A 144 10.32 12.95 15.84
CA ALA A 144 10.08 13.95 16.86
C ALA A 144 10.29 15.38 16.31
N GLY A 145 9.36 16.28 16.65
CA GLY A 145 9.40 17.69 16.23
C GLY A 145 8.56 18.01 14.98
N PHE A 146 8.09 16.99 14.26
CA PHE A 146 7.29 17.15 13.04
C PHE A 146 6.00 17.95 13.27
N THR A 147 5.26 17.67 14.33
CA THR A 147 4.02 18.40 14.64
C THR A 147 4.25 19.89 14.84
N LYS A 148 5.32 20.28 15.55
CA LYS A 148 5.68 21.68 15.75
C LYS A 148 6.07 22.36 14.44
N LEU A 149 6.76 21.62 13.57
CA LEU A 149 7.09 22.09 12.22
C LEU A 149 5.81 22.39 11.44
N MET A 150 4.87 21.45 11.41
CA MET A 150 3.58 21.66 10.76
C MET A 150 2.85 22.92 11.25
N GLU A 151 2.72 23.08 12.56
CA GLU A 151 2.06 24.24 13.18
C GLU A 151 2.73 25.58 12.81
N ALA A 152 4.05 25.57 12.63
CA ALA A 152 4.79 26.77 12.21
C ALA A 152 4.47 27.18 10.76
N TYR A 153 4.24 26.21 9.86
CA TYR A 153 3.90 26.49 8.46
C TYR A 153 2.39 26.70 8.22
N ALA A 154 1.53 26.12 9.06
CA ALA A 154 0.07 26.23 8.91
C ALA A 154 -0.44 27.68 8.85
N GLY A 155 0.22 28.61 9.57
CA GLY A 155 -0.15 30.03 9.58
C GLY A 155 0.02 30.76 8.24
N LYS A 156 0.76 30.18 7.28
CA LYS A 156 0.96 30.73 5.94
C LYS A 156 0.00 30.15 4.89
N GLY A 157 -0.99 29.34 5.31
CA GLY A 157 -1.96 28.73 4.41
C GLY A 157 -1.29 27.86 3.33
N LYS A 158 -1.71 28.03 2.07
CA LYS A 158 -1.24 27.21 0.93
C LYS A 158 0.25 27.34 0.66
N ASP A 159 0.82 28.55 0.77
CA ASP A 159 2.26 28.75 0.59
C ASP A 159 3.05 28.03 1.68
N GLY A 160 2.54 28.05 2.91
CA GLY A 160 3.09 27.27 4.02
C GLY A 160 3.06 25.77 3.76
N ALA A 161 1.97 25.26 3.17
CA ALA A 161 1.83 23.85 2.86
C ALA A 161 2.86 23.40 1.82
N GLU A 162 3.06 24.20 0.77
CA GLU A 162 4.07 23.93 -0.27
C GLU A 162 5.51 24.02 0.28
N ASP A 163 5.80 24.97 1.17
CA ASP A 163 7.13 25.07 1.80
C ASP A 163 7.41 23.89 2.73
N LEU A 164 6.42 23.47 3.53
CA LEU A 164 6.52 22.27 4.35
C LEU A 164 6.76 21.02 3.48
N LEU A 165 6.04 20.89 2.36
CA LEU A 165 6.22 19.79 1.42
C LEU A 165 7.65 19.72 0.86
N LYS A 166 8.30 20.86 0.58
CA LYS A 166 9.70 20.89 0.11
C LYS A 166 10.65 20.29 1.15
N HIS A 167 10.49 20.67 2.42
CA HIS A 167 11.31 20.13 3.51
C HIS A 167 11.07 18.61 3.68
N LEU A 168 9.82 18.17 3.65
CA LEU A 168 9.49 16.74 3.76
C LEU A 168 9.99 15.92 2.59
N THR A 169 9.89 16.46 1.36
CA THR A 169 10.41 15.80 0.17
C THR A 169 11.92 15.58 0.28
N SER A 170 12.67 16.58 0.77
CA SER A 170 14.11 16.47 1.00
C SER A 170 14.43 15.41 2.05
N TYR A 171 13.72 15.44 3.19
CA TYR A 171 13.86 14.47 4.27
C TYR A 171 13.58 13.03 3.80
N PHE A 172 12.40 12.77 3.24
CA PHE A 172 12.03 11.42 2.81
C PHE A 172 12.92 10.91 1.70
N THR A 173 13.35 11.77 0.76
CA THR A 173 14.30 11.39 -0.29
C THR A 173 15.60 10.86 0.32
N SER A 174 16.20 11.60 1.25
CA SER A 174 17.45 11.21 1.90
C SER A 174 17.32 9.89 2.65
N ILE A 175 16.27 9.73 3.46
CA ILE A 175 16.06 8.53 4.28
C ILE A 175 15.72 7.30 3.44
N ILE A 176 14.84 7.43 2.43
CA ILE A 176 14.45 6.33 1.54
C ILE A 176 15.66 5.85 0.72
N GLU A 177 16.55 6.74 0.31
CA GLU A 177 17.80 6.35 -0.36
C GLU A 177 18.70 5.50 0.55
N VAL A 178 18.85 5.86 1.82
CA VAL A 178 19.64 5.06 2.79
C VAL A 178 19.03 3.66 2.95
N ILE A 179 17.71 3.60 3.14
CA ILE A 179 16.97 2.33 3.26
C ILE A 179 17.18 1.46 2.03
N SER A 180 16.95 2.01 0.84
CA SER A 180 17.06 1.27 -0.42
C SER A 180 18.49 0.79 -0.70
N LYS A 181 19.50 1.63 -0.46
CA LYS A 181 20.92 1.28 -0.62
C LYS A 181 21.37 0.18 0.36
N ALA A 182 20.74 0.10 1.54
CA ALA A 182 20.99 -0.97 2.51
C ALA A 182 20.20 -2.27 2.21
N GLY A 183 19.46 -2.33 1.10
CA GLY A 183 18.61 -3.47 0.74
C GLY A 183 17.36 -3.60 1.60
N GLY A 184 16.96 -2.52 2.29
CA GLY A 184 15.69 -2.43 2.98
C GLY A 184 14.56 -2.04 2.03
N GLU A 185 13.36 -2.45 2.37
CA GLU A 185 12.13 -2.22 1.63
C GLU A 185 11.18 -1.39 2.50
N LEU A 186 10.84 -0.18 2.04
CA LEU A 186 9.85 0.64 2.71
C LEU A 186 8.46 0.05 2.49
N LEU A 187 7.88 -0.48 3.56
CA LEU A 187 6.54 -1.06 3.53
C LEU A 187 5.50 0.05 3.58
N GLU A 188 5.64 0.96 4.55
CA GLU A 188 4.57 1.84 4.96
C GLU A 188 5.06 3.20 5.46
N PHE A 189 4.33 4.26 5.12
CA PHE A 189 4.37 5.55 5.84
C PHE A 189 3.27 5.57 6.92
N THR A 190 3.65 5.58 8.19
CA THR A 190 2.72 5.51 9.33
C THR A 190 2.64 6.87 10.00
N GLY A 191 1.83 7.77 9.44
CA GLY A 191 1.93 9.19 9.80
C GLY A 191 3.30 9.75 9.38
N ASP A 192 4.05 10.28 10.35
CA ASP A 192 5.42 10.79 10.21
C ASP A 192 6.51 9.73 10.43
N ALA A 193 6.12 8.48 10.73
CA ALA A 193 6.98 7.33 10.86
C ALA A 193 7.15 6.54 9.55
N LEU A 194 8.22 5.75 9.47
CA LEU A 194 8.49 4.78 8.41
C LEU A 194 8.52 3.36 9.00
N PHE A 195 7.97 2.42 8.25
CA PHE A 195 8.09 0.99 8.55
C PHE A 195 8.82 0.26 7.43
N VAL A 196 9.95 -0.35 7.77
CA VAL A 196 10.92 -0.91 6.83
C VAL A 196 11.14 -2.39 7.14
N LEU A 197 11.22 -3.20 6.08
CA LEU A 197 11.60 -4.60 6.13
C LEU A 197 12.97 -4.79 5.49
N PHE A 198 13.83 -5.54 6.17
CA PHE A 198 15.04 -6.13 5.58
C PHE A 198 14.77 -7.62 5.40
N PRO A 199 14.28 -8.04 4.22
CA PRO A 199 13.79 -9.40 4.02
C PRO A 199 14.95 -10.40 3.96
N ILE A 200 14.66 -11.66 4.29
CA ILE A 200 15.52 -12.81 3.98
C ILE A 200 14.82 -13.76 3.00
N PRO A 201 15.57 -14.48 2.14
CA PRO A 201 14.98 -15.51 1.30
C PRO A 201 14.41 -16.64 2.17
N SER A 202 13.11 -16.93 2.05
CA SER A 202 12.51 -18.09 2.73
C SER A 202 13.05 -19.39 2.13
N ARG A 203 13.86 -20.14 2.89
CA ARG A 203 14.32 -21.49 2.51
C ARG A 203 13.75 -22.52 3.48
N HIS A 204 13.02 -23.50 2.95
CA HIS A 204 12.50 -24.60 3.76
C HIS A 204 13.62 -25.58 4.13
N GLY A 205 13.64 -26.02 5.40
CA GLY A 205 14.47 -27.13 5.88
C GLY A 205 15.92 -26.80 6.27
N ASP A 206 16.36 -25.54 6.27
CA ASP A 206 17.73 -25.16 6.65
C ASP A 206 17.73 -24.00 7.66
N GLU A 207 17.53 -24.35 8.93
CA GLU A 207 17.46 -23.38 10.03
C GLU A 207 18.76 -22.60 10.22
N GLU A 208 19.91 -23.25 10.03
CA GLU A 208 21.21 -22.59 10.21
C GLU A 208 21.44 -21.51 9.16
N LYS A 209 21.16 -21.81 7.89
CA LYS A 209 21.21 -20.79 6.83
C LYS A 209 20.20 -19.68 7.07
N ASN A 210 18.98 -20.01 7.49
CA ASN A 210 17.96 -18.99 7.79
C ASN A 210 18.42 -18.07 8.94
N ARG A 211 19.02 -18.62 10.00
CA ARG A 211 19.61 -17.83 11.10
C ARG A 211 20.75 -16.94 10.61
N ASN A 212 21.62 -17.43 9.73
CA ASN A 212 22.71 -16.64 9.18
C ASN A 212 22.22 -15.51 8.26
N GLU A 213 21.21 -15.77 7.41
CA GLU A 213 20.60 -14.72 6.58
C GLU A 213 19.88 -13.68 7.43
N LEU A 214 19.20 -14.10 8.51
CA LEU A 214 18.58 -13.19 9.46
C LEU A 214 19.62 -12.32 10.16
N ARG A 215 20.74 -12.90 10.62
CA ARG A 215 21.88 -12.14 11.16
C ARG A 215 22.34 -11.05 10.19
N LYS A 216 22.54 -11.40 8.91
CA LYS A 216 22.93 -10.42 7.88
C LYS A 216 21.88 -9.32 7.69
N ALA A 217 20.59 -9.67 7.71
CA ALA A 217 19.50 -8.69 7.63
C ALA A 217 19.49 -7.72 8.81
N VAL A 218 19.72 -8.21 10.03
CA VAL A 218 19.82 -7.35 11.22
C VAL A 218 21.03 -6.43 11.13
N ILE A 219 22.20 -6.92 10.71
CA ILE A 219 23.40 -6.07 10.50
C ILE A 219 23.09 -4.94 9.50
N ARG A 220 22.45 -5.27 8.36
CA ARG A 220 22.02 -4.25 7.37
C ARG A 220 21.06 -3.24 7.99
N ALA A 221 20.09 -3.68 8.78
CA ALA A 221 19.14 -2.81 9.47
C ALA A 221 19.84 -1.87 10.46
N VAL A 222 20.76 -2.38 11.29
CA VAL A 222 21.52 -1.56 12.26
C VAL A 222 22.37 -0.51 11.55
N ARG A 223 23.10 -0.90 10.50
CA ARG A 223 23.89 0.04 9.67
C ARG A 223 23.02 1.09 8.99
N ALA A 224 21.87 0.70 8.46
CA ALA A 224 20.90 1.65 7.90
C ALA A 224 20.42 2.62 8.97
N GLY A 225 20.10 2.14 10.17
CA GLY A 225 19.70 2.97 11.30
C GLY A 225 20.75 4.02 11.66
N VAL A 226 22.03 3.64 11.74
CA VAL A 226 23.13 4.60 12.00
C VAL A 226 23.21 5.66 10.91
N ARG A 227 23.20 5.26 9.63
CA ARG A 227 23.26 6.18 8.49
C ARG A 227 22.03 7.10 8.41
N MET A 228 20.86 6.62 8.81
CA MET A 228 19.66 7.44 8.92
C MET A 228 19.82 8.50 10.01
N GLN A 229 20.42 8.17 11.16
CA GLN A 229 20.75 9.16 12.20
C GLN A 229 21.78 10.19 11.72
N GLU A 230 22.78 9.78 10.94
CA GLU A 230 23.74 10.69 10.31
C GLU A 230 23.07 11.62 9.30
N ALA A 231 22.20 11.08 8.43
CA ALA A 231 21.44 11.86 7.45
C ALA A 231 20.54 12.91 8.13
N MET A 232 20.04 12.60 9.34
CA MET A 232 19.25 13.53 10.14
C MET A 232 20.00 14.80 10.55
N GLU A 233 21.34 14.83 10.49
CA GLU A 233 22.13 16.03 10.81
C GLU A 233 21.71 17.24 9.95
N SER A 234 21.40 17.00 8.67
CA SER A 234 20.97 18.03 7.72
C SER A 234 19.59 18.62 8.05
N PHE A 235 18.83 17.95 8.93
CA PHE A 235 17.46 18.31 9.31
C PHE A 235 17.33 18.70 10.80
N LYS A 236 18.44 18.75 11.55
CA LYS A 236 18.44 19.11 12.97
C LYS A 236 18.08 20.56 13.26
N LYS A 237 18.23 21.46 12.28
CA LYS A 237 17.88 22.87 12.45
C LYS A 237 17.17 23.37 11.21
N ILE A 238 15.86 23.48 11.30
CA ILE A 238 15.02 24.10 10.28
C ILE A 238 14.66 25.49 10.77
N GLU A 239 15.13 26.51 10.05
CA GLU A 239 14.77 27.90 10.36
C GLU A 239 13.31 28.14 9.95
N THR A 240 12.51 28.64 10.89
CA THR A 240 11.11 29.03 10.65
C THR A 240 10.88 30.43 11.17
N ASP A 241 9.79 31.07 10.74
CA ASP A 241 9.37 32.39 11.24
C ASP A 241 9.08 32.37 12.76
N ARG A 242 8.86 31.19 13.36
CA ARG A 242 8.67 31.00 14.80
C ARG A 242 9.96 30.63 15.54
N GLY A 243 11.11 30.75 14.86
CA GLY A 243 12.43 30.36 15.37
C GLY A 243 12.87 28.98 14.86
N PRO A 244 14.10 28.56 15.22
CA PRO A 244 14.64 27.29 14.76
C PRO A 244 13.91 26.11 15.43
N LEU A 245 13.53 25.14 14.61
CA LEU A 245 12.97 23.87 15.06
C LEU A 245 13.95 22.74 14.80
N THR A 246 13.94 21.75 15.70
CA THR A 246 14.79 20.57 15.60
C THR A 246 13.96 19.33 15.36
N LEU A 247 14.32 18.60 14.29
CA LEU A 247 13.82 17.26 14.04
C LEU A 247 14.80 16.23 14.60
N GLN A 248 14.27 15.20 15.24
CA GLN A 248 15.04 14.05 15.70
C GLN A 248 14.33 12.78 15.28
N MET A 249 15.09 11.76 14.88
CA MET A 249 14.55 10.46 14.55
C MET A 249 14.82 9.48 15.68
N ARG A 250 13.81 8.71 16.06
CA ARG A 250 13.97 7.52 16.90
C ARG A 250 13.81 6.29 16.02
N ILE A 251 14.65 5.27 16.22
CA ILE A 251 14.63 4.05 15.40
C ILE A 251 14.55 2.84 16.32
N GLY A 252 13.63 1.92 16.05
CA GLY A 252 13.51 0.62 16.73
C GLY A 252 13.68 -0.54 15.76
N ILE A 253 14.50 -1.53 16.11
CA ILE A 253 14.80 -2.70 15.28
C ILE A 253 14.48 -3.99 16.03
N HIS A 254 13.68 -4.84 15.41
CA HIS A 254 13.37 -6.20 15.86
C HIS A 254 13.64 -7.21 14.73
N ALA A 255 13.76 -8.48 15.06
CA ALA A 255 14.02 -9.55 14.09
C ALA A 255 13.07 -10.70 14.37
N GLY A 256 12.46 -11.28 13.33
CA GLY A 256 11.60 -12.44 13.50
C GLY A 256 10.69 -12.73 12.31
N GLY A 257 10.05 -13.89 12.38
CA GLY A 257 9.04 -14.32 11.41
C GLY A 257 7.71 -13.59 11.62
N PHE A 258 7.00 -13.30 10.54
CA PHE A 258 5.67 -12.72 10.57
C PHE A 258 4.86 -13.22 9.38
N TYR A 259 3.58 -12.92 9.36
CA TYR A 259 2.68 -13.31 8.29
C TYR A 259 2.28 -12.10 7.46
N SER A 260 1.99 -12.31 6.18
CA SER A 260 1.46 -11.29 5.30
C SER A 260 0.35 -11.88 4.43
N THR A 261 -0.72 -11.12 4.21
CA THR A 261 -1.81 -11.53 3.33
C THR A 261 -2.46 -10.31 2.67
N ASP A 262 -3.25 -10.53 1.63
CA ASP A 262 -4.09 -9.48 1.06
C ASP A 262 -5.52 -9.67 1.52
N VAL A 263 -6.21 -8.59 1.84
CA VAL A 263 -7.63 -8.62 2.16
C VAL A 263 -8.42 -7.60 1.35
N GLY A 264 -9.67 -7.91 1.06
CA GLY A 264 -10.61 -7.03 0.37
C GLY A 264 -11.25 -7.66 -0.84
N THR A 265 -11.70 -6.79 -1.73
CA THR A 265 -12.38 -7.15 -2.98
C THR A 265 -11.41 -7.02 -4.15
N PRO A 266 -11.71 -7.57 -5.34
CA PRO A 266 -10.91 -7.34 -6.53
C PRO A 266 -10.72 -5.85 -6.90
N ARG A 267 -11.60 -4.96 -6.44
CA ARG A 267 -11.53 -3.51 -6.68
C ARG A 267 -10.79 -2.74 -5.58
N ARG A 268 -10.75 -3.27 -4.36
CA ARG A 268 -10.12 -2.65 -3.20
C ARG A 268 -9.50 -3.70 -2.29
N LYS A 269 -8.18 -3.80 -2.30
CA LYS A 269 -7.36 -4.72 -1.51
C LYS A 269 -6.42 -3.96 -0.58
N GLU A 270 -6.12 -4.52 0.57
CA GLU A 270 -5.07 -4.05 1.47
C GLU A 270 -4.08 -5.17 1.72
N HIS A 271 -2.79 -4.85 1.72
CA HIS A 271 -1.75 -5.80 2.14
C HIS A 271 -1.53 -5.64 3.65
N VAL A 272 -1.78 -6.71 4.41
CA VAL A 272 -1.76 -6.67 5.87
C VAL A 272 -0.68 -7.60 6.41
N LEU A 273 0.07 -7.09 7.39
CA LEU A 273 1.05 -7.87 8.14
C LEU A 273 0.44 -8.29 9.48
N LEU A 274 0.64 -9.55 9.83
CA LEU A 274 0.11 -10.17 11.05
C LEU A 274 1.22 -10.84 11.84
N GLY A 275 0.98 -11.02 13.12
CA GLY A 275 1.86 -11.74 14.04
C GLY A 275 2.63 -10.83 15.01
N ARG A 276 2.93 -11.41 16.17
CA ARG A 276 3.49 -10.72 17.34
C ARG A 276 4.80 -9.98 17.07
N ASN A 277 5.65 -10.49 16.17
CA ASN A 277 6.95 -9.86 15.88
C ASN A 277 6.80 -8.48 15.23
N VAL A 278 5.71 -8.22 14.50
CA VAL A 278 5.40 -6.86 13.99
C VAL A 278 5.09 -5.90 15.13
N GLN A 279 4.32 -6.36 16.12
CA GLN A 279 3.97 -5.57 17.31
C GLN A 279 5.20 -5.31 18.19
N LEU A 280 6.09 -6.30 18.36
CA LEU A 280 7.35 -6.14 19.09
C LEU A 280 8.29 -5.14 18.40
N ALA A 281 8.30 -5.08 17.08
CA ALA A 281 9.06 -4.08 16.33
C ALA A 281 8.56 -2.65 16.62
N LYS A 282 7.24 -2.40 16.56
CA LYS A 282 6.64 -1.10 16.95
C LYS A 282 6.94 -0.77 18.42
N LYS A 283 6.81 -1.74 19.32
CA LYS A 283 7.11 -1.57 20.74
C LYS A 283 8.59 -1.24 20.99
N THR A 284 9.49 -1.77 20.17
CA THR A 284 10.93 -1.48 20.24
C THR A 284 11.22 -0.02 19.94
N GLU A 285 10.61 0.55 18.90
CA GLU A 285 10.72 1.98 18.60
C GLU A 285 10.18 2.82 19.77
N SER A 286 8.99 2.49 20.28
CA SER A 286 8.34 3.31 21.31
C SER A 286 9.07 3.31 22.66
N ASN A 287 9.95 2.33 22.87
CA ASN A 287 10.85 2.25 24.03
C ASN A 287 12.25 2.81 23.78
N GLY A 288 12.55 3.28 22.57
CA GLY A 288 13.80 3.92 22.23
C GLY A 288 13.89 5.38 22.65
N GLU A 289 15.04 5.99 22.35
CA GLU A 289 15.36 7.40 22.62
C GLU A 289 15.47 8.19 21.31
N ASN A 290 15.17 9.49 21.36
CA ASN A 290 15.33 10.37 20.20
C ASN A 290 16.80 10.48 19.79
N GLY A 291 17.07 10.44 18.49
CA GLY A 291 18.42 10.49 17.92
C GLY A 291 19.22 9.20 18.09
N ARG A 292 18.56 8.09 18.46
CA ARG A 292 19.22 6.80 18.75
C ARG A 292 18.57 5.64 18.00
N VAL A 293 19.34 4.55 17.88
CA VAL A 293 18.88 3.26 17.36
C VAL A 293 18.71 2.31 18.54
N ASN A 294 17.50 1.78 18.70
CA ASN A 294 17.13 0.87 19.78
C ASN A 294 16.84 -0.53 19.21
N LEU A 295 17.31 -1.56 19.90
CA LEU A 295 17.12 -2.95 19.50
C LEU A 295 16.32 -3.69 20.58
N SER A 296 15.43 -4.56 20.14
CA SER A 296 14.93 -5.65 21.00
C SER A 296 16.07 -6.59 21.40
N LEU A 297 15.91 -7.35 22.50
CA LEU A 297 16.89 -8.38 22.88
C LEU A 297 17.13 -9.40 21.74
N GLU A 298 16.08 -9.77 21.01
CA GLU A 298 16.15 -10.70 19.87
C GLU A 298 17.07 -10.15 18.76
N ALA A 299 16.86 -8.91 18.34
CA ALA A 299 17.71 -8.28 17.33
C ALA A 299 19.15 -8.11 17.84
N HIS A 300 19.32 -7.70 19.10
CA HIS A 300 20.64 -7.55 19.71
C HIS A 300 21.43 -8.87 19.73
N HIS A 301 20.77 -10.00 20.00
CA HIS A 301 21.42 -11.32 20.00
C HIS A 301 22.16 -11.63 18.69
N TYR A 302 21.62 -11.18 17.54
CA TYR A 302 22.26 -11.38 16.24
C TYR A 302 23.50 -10.51 16.01
N VAL A 303 23.65 -9.40 16.73
CA VAL A 303 24.70 -8.39 16.49
C VAL A 303 25.61 -8.12 17.68
N SER A 304 25.36 -8.72 18.84
CA SER A 304 26.14 -8.49 20.08
C SER A 304 27.61 -8.93 19.97
N GLY A 305 27.91 -9.84 19.03
CA GLY A 305 29.28 -10.28 18.73
C GLY A 305 30.01 -9.42 17.68
N GLU A 306 29.33 -8.45 17.06
CA GLU A 306 29.91 -7.60 16.02
C GLU A 306 30.74 -6.47 16.64
N LYS A 307 32.06 -6.47 16.39
CA LYS A 307 32.99 -5.44 16.92
C LYS A 307 32.78 -4.03 16.38
N GLU A 308 31.82 -3.84 15.47
CA GLU A 308 31.45 -2.53 14.92
C GLU A 308 30.35 -1.83 15.71
N PHE A 309 29.64 -2.55 16.60
CA PHE A 309 28.53 -2.00 17.37
C PHE A 309 28.85 -2.06 18.87
N ALA A 310 28.65 -0.95 19.54
CA ALA A 310 28.66 -0.86 20.99
C ALA A 310 27.23 -0.67 21.48
N PHE A 311 26.88 -1.32 22.59
CA PHE A 311 25.53 -1.26 23.14
C PHE A 311 25.56 -0.98 24.63
N LYS A 312 24.57 -0.22 25.10
CA LYS A 312 24.26 -0.07 26.52
C LYS A 312 22.82 -0.51 26.80
N GLU A 313 22.53 -0.80 28.06
CA GLU A 313 21.16 -1.09 28.48
C GLU A 313 20.26 0.14 28.27
N GLY A 314 19.12 -0.08 27.62
CA GLY A 314 18.05 0.90 27.50
C GLY A 314 16.96 0.66 28.55
N LYS A 315 15.70 0.83 28.16
CA LYS A 315 14.57 0.36 28.98
C LYS A 315 14.58 -1.17 29.12
N PRO A 316 13.96 -1.75 30.17
CA PRO A 316 13.93 -3.19 30.37
C PRO A 316 13.49 -3.95 29.11
N GLY A 317 14.34 -4.88 28.65
CA GLY A 317 14.11 -5.68 27.44
C GLY A 317 14.60 -5.05 26.12
N TYR A 318 15.37 -3.95 26.19
CA TYR A 318 15.88 -3.23 25.03
C TYR A 318 17.34 -2.80 25.19
N MET A 319 18.07 -2.77 24.09
CA MET A 319 19.47 -2.35 24.01
C MET A 319 19.60 -1.12 23.13
N LEU A 320 20.28 -0.09 23.63
CA LEU A 320 20.54 1.12 22.88
C LEU A 320 21.90 1.01 22.18
N LEU A 321 21.94 1.29 20.89
CA LEU A 321 23.18 1.40 20.14
C LEU A 321 23.91 2.69 20.56
N GLU A 322 25.15 2.52 21.03
CA GLU A 322 26.07 3.62 21.29
C GLU A 322 26.78 4.04 19.99
N HIS A 323 27.29 5.27 19.96
CA HIS A 323 27.84 5.87 18.75
C HIS A 323 28.88 4.95 18.11
N SER A 324 28.72 4.69 16.81
CA SER A 324 29.68 3.90 16.03
C SER A 324 30.79 4.84 15.58
N ASP A 325 31.96 4.81 16.23
CA ASP A 325 33.13 5.64 15.87
C ASP A 325 33.76 5.27 14.51
N LYS A 326 33.15 4.36 13.74
CA LYS A 326 33.69 3.86 12.46
C LYS A 326 32.98 4.52 11.29
N ASP A 327 33.79 5.07 10.39
CA ASP A 327 33.38 5.58 9.08
C ASP A 327 32.44 4.59 8.37
N THR A 328 31.16 4.97 8.27
CA THR A 328 30.08 4.14 7.72
C THR A 328 30.06 4.16 6.18
N SER A 329 31.01 4.84 5.54
CA SER A 329 31.08 5.04 4.08
C SER A 329 31.29 3.77 3.25
N GLY A 330 31.72 2.65 3.88
CA GLY A 330 32.19 1.46 3.16
C GLY A 330 31.24 0.27 2.96
N PHE A 331 30.02 0.25 3.53
CA PHE A 331 29.23 -0.99 3.53
C PHE A 331 28.31 -1.15 2.31
N ASP A 332 28.63 -2.17 1.51
CA ASP A 332 28.00 -2.71 0.29
C ASP A 332 26.69 -2.06 -0.14
N ILE A 333 26.83 -1.05 -1.01
CA ILE A 333 25.74 -0.50 -1.81
C ILE A 333 25.64 -1.37 -3.07
N THR A 334 24.94 -2.49 -2.99
CA THR A 334 24.42 -3.08 -4.22
C THR A 334 23.20 -2.27 -4.63
N ALA A 335 23.41 -1.29 -5.51
CA ALA A 335 22.30 -0.71 -6.24
C ALA A 335 21.56 -1.87 -6.93
N LYS A 336 20.32 -2.17 -6.52
CA LYS A 336 19.41 -2.96 -7.35
C LYS A 336 19.12 -2.08 -8.58
N THR A 337 19.97 -2.18 -9.59
CA THR A 337 19.84 -1.47 -10.86
C THR A 337 18.71 -2.12 -11.67
N THR A 338 17.46 -1.97 -11.21
CA THR A 338 16.28 -2.53 -11.89
C THR A 338 15.58 -1.52 -12.77
N THR A 339 16.31 -0.52 -13.28
CA THR A 339 15.69 0.54 -14.08
C THR A 339 16.54 0.89 -15.29
N ARG A 340 16.57 0.03 -16.32
CA ARG A 340 17.07 0.41 -17.67
C ARG A 340 16.85 -0.64 -18.77
N ARG A 341 15.64 -1.22 -18.95
CA ARG A 341 15.37 -2.11 -20.13
C ARG A 341 13.95 -2.09 -20.72
N LEU A 342 13.09 -1.12 -20.39
CA LEU A 342 11.73 -1.11 -20.97
C LEU A 342 11.67 -0.53 -22.39
N ALA A 343 12.40 0.56 -22.65
CA ALA A 343 12.33 1.25 -23.94
C ALA A 343 13.04 0.50 -25.09
N SER A 344 14.10 -0.28 -24.80
CA SER A 344 14.81 -1.03 -25.87
C SER A 344 14.06 -2.28 -26.32
N ALA A 345 13.27 -2.92 -25.46
CA ALA A 345 12.55 -4.14 -25.80
C ALA A 345 11.45 -3.90 -26.86
N ILE A 346 10.85 -2.71 -26.90
CA ILE A 346 9.82 -2.35 -27.90
C ILE A 346 10.46 -2.04 -29.26
N LEU A 347 11.69 -1.55 -29.27
CA LEU A 347 12.44 -1.36 -30.51
C LEU A 347 12.77 -2.70 -31.19
N GLU A 348 12.78 -3.80 -30.43
CA GLU A 348 12.98 -5.16 -30.94
C GLU A 348 11.65 -5.80 -31.41
N GLU A 349 10.52 -5.52 -30.75
CA GLU A 349 9.18 -6.02 -31.13
C GLU A 349 8.31 -4.96 -31.84
N LYS A 350 8.77 -4.45 -32.99
CA LYS A 350 8.03 -3.45 -33.81
C LYS A 350 6.82 -4.02 -34.57
N ASN A 351 6.11 -5.02 -34.05
CA ASN A 351 4.89 -5.54 -34.69
C ASN A 351 3.67 -5.29 -33.80
N PHE A 352 2.51 -5.09 -34.44
CA PHE A 352 1.25 -4.78 -33.78
C PHE A 352 0.89 -5.77 -32.65
N ASN A 353 1.12 -7.07 -32.86
CA ASN A 353 0.79 -8.11 -31.88
C ASN A 353 1.67 -8.01 -30.61
N GLY A 354 2.97 -7.76 -30.75
CA GLY A 354 3.87 -7.55 -29.61
C GLY A 354 3.48 -6.31 -28.81
N ALA A 355 3.17 -5.20 -29.49
CA ALA A 355 2.67 -3.99 -28.86
C ALA A 355 1.36 -4.24 -28.07
N MET A 356 0.41 -4.97 -28.66
CA MET A 356 -0.87 -5.30 -28.01
C MET A 356 -0.70 -6.23 -26.79
N ASN A 357 0.12 -7.27 -26.90
CA ASN A 357 0.42 -8.15 -25.76
C ASN A 357 1.04 -7.36 -24.61
N ARG A 358 1.95 -6.43 -24.93
CA ARG A 358 2.59 -5.58 -23.93
C ARG A 358 1.63 -4.57 -23.30
N ILE A 359 0.70 -4.02 -24.07
CA ILE A 359 -0.39 -3.18 -23.55
C ILE A 359 -1.25 -3.99 -22.59
N GLN A 360 -1.59 -5.24 -22.94
CA GLN A 360 -2.36 -6.13 -22.06
C GLN A 360 -1.62 -6.42 -20.75
N ASP A 361 -0.33 -6.76 -20.80
CA ASP A 361 0.52 -6.92 -19.61
C ASP A 361 0.49 -5.68 -18.70
N LEU A 362 0.59 -4.49 -19.31
CA LEU A 362 0.56 -3.23 -18.58
C LEU A 362 -0.81 -3.00 -17.93
N LEU A 363 -1.90 -3.27 -18.63
CA LEU A 363 -3.26 -3.13 -18.09
C LEU A 363 -3.48 -4.07 -16.91
N ASP A 364 -3.00 -5.31 -16.99
CA ASP A 364 -3.15 -6.27 -15.89
C ASP A 364 -2.29 -5.88 -14.68
N ALA A 365 -1.07 -5.37 -14.91
CA ALA A 365 -0.25 -4.79 -13.85
C ALA A 365 -0.89 -3.54 -13.21
N ILE A 366 -1.46 -2.64 -14.03
CA ILE A 366 -2.16 -1.43 -13.56
C ILE A 366 -3.34 -1.82 -12.68
N LYS A 367 -4.18 -2.77 -13.12
CA LYS A 367 -5.33 -3.27 -12.34
C LYS A 367 -4.88 -3.82 -10.99
N GLN A 368 -3.79 -4.58 -10.97
CA GLN A 368 -3.21 -5.12 -9.75
C GLN A 368 -2.86 -3.98 -8.77
N PHE A 369 -2.04 -3.01 -9.18
CA PHE A 369 -1.62 -1.91 -8.29
C PHE A 369 -2.78 -1.00 -7.89
N ALA A 370 -3.67 -0.67 -8.83
CA ALA A 370 -4.82 0.19 -8.59
C ALA A 370 -5.74 -0.37 -7.50
N SER A 371 -5.86 -1.71 -7.40
CA SER A 371 -6.68 -2.33 -6.34
C SER A 371 -6.16 -2.03 -4.92
N PHE A 372 -4.89 -1.69 -4.74
CA PHE A 372 -4.31 -1.34 -3.43
C PHE A 372 -4.40 0.15 -3.08
N ILE A 373 -5.02 0.96 -3.93
CA ILE A 373 -5.11 2.40 -3.73
C ILE A 373 -6.61 2.76 -3.58
N PRO A 374 -7.00 3.47 -2.50
CA PRO A 374 -8.38 3.91 -2.34
C PRO A 374 -8.85 4.73 -3.54
N SER A 375 -10.07 4.48 -4.05
CA SER A 375 -10.55 5.09 -5.30
C SER A 375 -10.47 6.63 -5.34
N PRO A 376 -10.77 7.38 -4.26
CA PRO A 376 -10.60 8.83 -4.26
C PRO A 376 -9.15 9.28 -4.44
N VAL A 377 -8.19 8.53 -3.91
CA VAL A 377 -6.75 8.79 -4.09
C VAL A 377 -6.31 8.37 -5.49
N LEU A 378 -6.80 7.25 -6.00
CA LEU A 378 -6.52 6.82 -7.37
C LEU A 378 -6.99 7.85 -8.39
N ASN A 379 -8.22 8.37 -8.23
CA ASN A 379 -8.75 9.44 -9.07
C ASN A 379 -7.86 10.68 -9.01
N LEU A 380 -7.43 11.08 -7.81
CA LEU A 380 -6.51 12.20 -7.62
C LEU A 380 -5.16 12.00 -8.32
N ILE A 381 -4.59 10.78 -8.28
CA ILE A 381 -3.36 10.44 -9.00
C ILE A 381 -3.56 10.54 -10.51
N VAL A 382 -4.70 10.06 -11.02
CA VAL A 382 -4.99 10.06 -12.46
C VAL A 382 -5.25 11.47 -12.97
N GLU A 383 -6.02 12.28 -12.24
CA GLU A 383 -6.29 13.69 -12.57
C GLU A 383 -5.03 14.56 -12.50
N SER A 384 -4.14 14.30 -11.53
CA SER A 384 -2.87 15.03 -11.40
C SER A 384 -1.72 14.43 -12.21
N ALA A 385 -1.93 13.35 -12.97
CA ALA A 385 -0.87 12.64 -13.70
C ALA A 385 -0.11 13.55 -14.69
N ALA A 386 -0.79 14.53 -15.29
CA ALA A 386 -0.16 15.51 -16.18
C ALA A 386 0.81 16.44 -15.42
N GLN A 387 0.42 16.87 -14.21
CA GLN A 387 1.21 17.75 -13.36
C GLN A 387 2.25 16.99 -12.53
N ARG A 388 2.11 15.65 -12.43
CA ARG A 388 2.95 14.72 -11.65
C ARG A 388 3.13 15.11 -10.19
N ARG A 389 2.17 15.82 -9.62
CA ARG A 389 2.16 16.21 -8.21
C ARG A 389 0.73 16.42 -7.73
N ILE A 390 0.47 16.00 -6.50
CA ILE A 390 -0.73 16.39 -5.77
C ILE A 390 -0.36 17.61 -4.90
N PRO A 391 -1.06 18.76 -5.04
CA PRO A 391 -0.73 19.96 -4.27
C PRO A 391 -0.94 19.72 -2.78
N ALA A 392 -0.09 20.35 -1.96
CA ALA A 392 -0.23 20.27 -0.51
C ALA A 392 -1.29 21.24 0.00
N ASP A 393 -1.98 20.88 1.08
CA ASP A 393 -2.98 21.74 1.72
C ASP A 393 -3.10 21.48 3.23
N PHE A 394 -3.81 22.38 3.92
CA PHE A 394 -4.14 22.27 5.35
C PHE A 394 -5.65 22.12 5.61
N PRO A 395 -6.30 21.02 5.18
CA PRO A 395 -7.72 20.82 5.43
C PRO A 395 -8.00 20.43 6.89
N SER A 396 -9.28 20.50 7.29
CA SER A 396 -9.77 20.03 8.59
C SER A 396 -10.70 18.81 8.45
N PRO A 397 -10.16 17.61 8.16
CA PRO A 397 -10.96 16.40 8.01
C PRO A 397 -11.47 15.87 9.35
N THR A 398 -12.50 15.02 9.28
CA THR A 398 -12.83 14.12 10.39
C THR A 398 -11.97 12.87 10.27
N VAL A 399 -11.15 12.62 11.28
CA VAL A 399 -10.26 11.46 11.36
C VAL A 399 -10.87 10.42 12.28
N MET A 400 -10.82 9.16 11.88
CA MET A 400 -11.29 8.03 12.66
C MET A 400 -10.19 6.95 12.72
N PHE A 401 -9.91 6.49 13.93
CA PHE A 401 -9.11 5.31 14.19
C PHE A 401 -9.98 4.22 14.78
N VAL A 402 -9.85 2.99 14.26
CA VAL A 402 -10.51 1.80 14.78
C VAL A 402 -9.44 0.78 15.12
N ASN A 403 -9.27 0.45 16.40
CA ASN A 403 -8.42 -0.67 16.79
C ASN A 403 -9.27 -1.95 16.77
N PHE A 404 -8.97 -2.83 15.83
CA PHE A 404 -9.61 -4.13 15.65
C PHE A 404 -8.83 -5.20 16.41
N ILE A 405 -9.44 -5.76 17.47
CA ILE A 405 -8.77 -6.64 18.43
C ILE A 405 -9.44 -8.02 18.43
N GLY A 406 -8.62 -9.06 18.59
CA GLY A 406 -9.03 -10.43 18.80
C GLY A 406 -8.74 -11.31 17.59
N LEU A 407 -9.26 -10.94 16.41
CA LEU A 407 -9.10 -11.71 15.18
C LEU A 407 -7.65 -11.68 14.63
N PRO A 408 -6.97 -10.52 14.48
CA PRO A 408 -5.59 -10.47 13.99
C PRO A 408 -4.61 -11.32 14.82
N GLU A 409 -4.81 -11.39 16.13
CA GLU A 409 -3.94 -12.10 17.08
C GLU A 409 -4.19 -13.60 17.12
N MET A 410 -5.27 -14.10 16.52
CA MET A 410 -5.53 -15.54 16.45
C MET A 410 -4.42 -16.29 15.70
N ILE A 411 -3.72 -15.62 14.78
CA ILE A 411 -2.60 -16.22 14.05
C ILE A 411 -1.45 -16.64 14.98
N ASP A 412 -1.23 -15.89 16.07
CA ASP A 412 -0.16 -16.18 17.02
C ASP A 412 -0.52 -17.31 18.00
N LYS A 413 -1.80 -17.70 18.07
CA LYS A 413 -2.27 -18.76 18.99
C LYS A 413 -1.95 -20.16 18.47
N GLY A 414 -1.81 -20.34 17.15
CA GLY A 414 -1.49 -21.64 16.55
C GLY A 414 -2.55 -22.74 16.71
N ILE A 415 -3.79 -22.38 17.10
CA ILE A 415 -4.90 -23.31 17.32
C ILE A 415 -6.02 -23.20 16.28
N TYR A 416 -6.00 -22.14 15.47
CA TYR A 416 -6.99 -21.86 14.45
C TYR A 416 -6.44 -22.21 13.08
N ASP A 417 -7.30 -22.68 12.19
CA ASP A 417 -7.01 -22.89 10.78
C ASP A 417 -6.61 -21.55 10.13
N GLU A 418 -5.39 -21.50 9.59
CA GLU A 418 -4.80 -20.29 9.00
C GLU A 418 -5.66 -19.75 7.84
N GLU A 419 -6.26 -20.62 7.03
CA GLU A 419 -7.14 -20.21 5.93
C GLU A 419 -8.41 -19.53 6.47
N SER A 420 -9.05 -20.11 7.49
CA SER A 420 -10.25 -19.53 8.10
C SER A 420 -10.01 -18.17 8.78
N ILE A 421 -8.80 -17.93 9.31
CA ILE A 421 -8.41 -16.60 9.84
C ILE A 421 -8.43 -15.58 8.70
N VAL A 422 -7.78 -15.90 7.57
CA VAL A 422 -7.72 -14.99 6.43
C VAL A 422 -9.11 -14.77 5.82
N GLU A 423 -9.94 -15.81 5.70
CA GLU A 423 -11.33 -15.70 5.24
C GLU A 423 -12.14 -14.73 6.11
N SER A 424 -12.06 -14.89 7.44
CA SER A 424 -12.77 -14.00 8.38
C SER A 424 -12.26 -12.56 8.31
N PHE A 425 -10.93 -12.39 8.26
CA PHE A 425 -10.31 -11.07 8.21
C PHE A 425 -10.67 -10.35 6.90
N ASN A 426 -10.69 -11.10 5.78
CA ASN A 426 -11.09 -10.61 4.46
C ASN A 426 -12.56 -10.17 4.40
N ASP A 427 -13.48 -11.00 4.92
CA ASP A 427 -14.92 -10.70 4.99
C ASP A 427 -15.18 -9.44 5.84
N THR A 428 -14.56 -9.37 7.02
CA THR A 428 -14.67 -8.24 7.94
C THR A 428 -14.17 -6.94 7.29
N PHE A 429 -12.97 -6.98 6.69
CA PHE A 429 -12.41 -5.82 6.00
C PHE A 429 -13.27 -5.36 4.83
N ALA A 430 -13.76 -6.28 3.99
CA ALA A 430 -14.60 -5.92 2.85
C ALA A 430 -15.90 -5.21 3.29
N ARG A 431 -16.52 -5.69 4.39
CA ARG A 431 -17.71 -5.06 4.98
C ARG A 431 -17.40 -3.68 5.56
N ILE A 432 -16.29 -3.53 6.29
CA ILE A 432 -15.84 -2.22 6.82
C ILE A 432 -15.61 -1.23 5.68
N ASN A 433 -14.87 -1.63 4.65
CA ASN A 433 -14.58 -0.77 3.51
C ASN A 433 -15.87 -0.31 2.81
N ALA A 434 -16.82 -1.23 2.59
CA ALA A 434 -18.13 -0.89 2.00
C ALA A 434 -18.92 0.10 2.88
N ALA A 435 -18.92 -0.07 4.20
CA ALA A 435 -19.59 0.84 5.13
C ALA A 435 -19.00 2.26 5.10
N VAL A 436 -17.67 2.36 4.94
CA VAL A 436 -16.93 3.62 4.83
C VAL A 436 -17.20 4.31 3.48
N GLU A 437 -17.04 3.58 2.38
CA GLU A 437 -17.23 4.11 1.01
C GLU A 437 -18.68 4.58 0.78
N LYS A 438 -19.67 3.83 1.28
CA LYS A 438 -21.09 4.22 1.22
C LYS A 438 -21.36 5.60 1.82
N ARG A 439 -20.51 6.05 2.74
CA ARG A 439 -20.60 7.35 3.42
C ARG A 439 -19.60 8.37 2.90
N GLY A 440 -18.91 8.09 1.78
CA GLY A 440 -17.91 8.97 1.19
C GLY A 440 -16.63 9.10 2.00
N GLY A 441 -16.40 8.19 2.96
CA GLY A 441 -15.14 8.11 3.68
C GLY A 441 -14.08 7.35 2.88
N VAL A 442 -12.84 7.48 3.33
CA VAL A 442 -11.68 6.81 2.75
C VAL A 442 -11.04 5.94 3.81
N LEU A 443 -11.14 4.62 3.67
CA LEU A 443 -10.31 3.68 4.42
C LEU A 443 -8.91 3.74 3.82
N LYS A 444 -8.03 4.50 4.48
CA LYS A 444 -6.67 4.73 4.03
C LYS A 444 -5.88 3.43 4.08
N LYS A 445 -5.88 2.75 5.25
CA LYS A 445 -5.03 1.58 5.50
C LYS A 445 -5.41 0.80 6.76
N ILE A 446 -4.98 -0.45 6.80
CA ILE A 446 -4.87 -1.26 8.02
C ILE A 446 -3.39 -1.35 8.41
N THR A 447 -3.06 -0.96 9.63
CA THR A 447 -1.72 -1.01 10.21
C THR A 447 -1.75 -1.72 11.57
N TYR A 448 -0.60 -1.89 12.20
CA TYR A 448 -0.42 -2.67 13.42
C TYR A 448 -0.62 -1.78 14.66
N HIS A 449 -1.39 -2.26 15.64
CA HIS A 449 -1.46 -1.65 16.97
C HIS A 449 -0.54 -2.42 17.94
N LEU A 450 -0.34 -1.92 19.18
CA LEU A 450 0.34 -2.69 20.23
C LEU A 450 -0.45 -3.95 20.64
N THR A 451 -1.76 -3.93 20.37
CA THR A 451 -2.71 -5.04 20.54
C THR A 451 -3.82 -4.79 19.53
N GLY A 452 -4.03 -5.71 18.59
CA GLY A 452 -4.94 -5.55 17.46
C GLY A 452 -4.29 -4.93 16.21
N SER A 453 -5.16 -4.45 15.33
CA SER A 453 -4.81 -3.74 14.10
C SER A 453 -5.55 -2.41 14.02
N ASP A 454 -4.82 -1.32 13.75
CA ASP A 454 -5.37 0.01 13.56
C ASP A 454 -5.91 0.15 12.13
N ILE A 455 -7.17 0.54 11.98
CA ILE A 455 -7.77 0.94 10.71
C ILE A 455 -7.89 2.46 10.71
N VAL A 456 -7.26 3.10 9.72
CA VAL A 456 -7.23 4.56 9.61
C VAL A 456 -8.22 4.99 8.53
N ILE A 457 -9.18 5.82 8.92
CA ILE A 457 -10.26 6.28 8.06
C ILE A 457 -10.36 7.81 8.11
N TYR A 458 -10.57 8.42 6.95
CA TYR A 458 -10.75 9.86 6.83
C TYR A 458 -12.09 10.19 6.18
N PHE A 459 -12.72 11.26 6.64
CA PHE A 459 -13.84 11.92 5.97
C PHE A 459 -13.45 13.38 5.71
N GLY A 460 -13.83 13.88 4.54
CA GLY A 460 -13.52 15.23 4.11
C GLY A 460 -12.23 15.40 3.31
N VAL A 461 -11.46 14.33 3.11
CA VAL A 461 -10.26 14.30 2.28
C VAL A 461 -10.16 12.98 1.48
N PRO A 462 -9.82 13.03 0.17
CA PRO A 462 -9.55 14.23 -0.63
C PRO A 462 -10.84 15.00 -1.05
N THR A 463 -12.02 14.44 -0.78
CA THR A 463 -13.31 15.05 -1.13
C THR A 463 -14.03 15.51 0.12
N ALA A 464 -14.31 16.81 0.21
CA ALA A 464 -14.99 17.45 1.33
C ALA A 464 -16.52 17.37 1.24
N HIS A 465 -17.20 17.16 2.37
CA HIS A 465 -18.64 17.30 2.51
C HIS A 465 -18.98 18.20 3.72
N THR A 466 -20.17 18.80 3.71
CA THR A 466 -20.61 19.64 4.83
C THR A 466 -20.97 18.86 6.10
N ASN A 467 -21.12 17.54 6.00
CA ASN A 467 -21.56 16.68 7.10
C ASN A 467 -20.62 15.47 7.35
N ASP A 468 -19.32 15.66 7.14
CA ASP A 468 -18.30 14.62 7.36
C ASP A 468 -18.28 14.06 8.80
N PRO A 469 -18.46 14.86 9.88
CA PRO A 469 -18.57 14.32 11.24
C PRO A 469 -19.75 13.36 11.41
N MET A 470 -20.91 13.70 10.81
CA MET A 470 -22.13 12.89 10.82
C MET A 470 -21.93 11.56 10.06
N ARG A 471 -21.23 11.62 8.92
CA ARG A 471 -20.84 10.44 8.12
C ARG A 471 -19.89 9.54 8.91
N ALA A 472 -18.89 10.11 9.58
CA ALA A 472 -17.96 9.37 10.41
C ALA A 472 -18.66 8.67 11.59
N ALA A 473 -19.53 9.37 12.33
CA ALA A 473 -20.30 8.80 13.43
C ALA A 473 -21.18 7.63 12.96
N SER A 474 -21.88 7.78 11.84
CA SER A 474 -22.70 6.71 11.26
C SER A 474 -21.86 5.52 10.80
N ALA A 475 -20.67 5.75 10.25
CA ALA A 475 -19.75 4.70 9.83
C ALA A 475 -19.23 3.93 11.04
N ALA A 476 -18.82 4.64 12.11
CA ALA A 476 -18.28 4.05 13.33
C ALA A 476 -19.25 3.07 13.99
N LEU A 477 -20.54 3.43 14.06
CA LEU A 477 -21.59 2.56 14.61
C LEU A 477 -21.72 1.26 13.79
N GLU A 478 -21.73 1.35 12.46
CA GLU A 478 -21.82 0.15 11.60
C GLU A 478 -20.54 -0.71 11.68
N ILE A 479 -19.36 -0.07 11.71
CA ILE A 479 -18.07 -0.77 11.85
C ILE A 479 -18.00 -1.55 13.16
N ARG A 480 -18.47 -0.97 14.27
CA ARG A 480 -18.55 -1.66 15.56
C ARG A 480 -19.39 -2.94 15.45
N GLU A 481 -20.58 -2.87 14.85
CA GLU A 481 -21.41 -4.07 14.69
C GLU A 481 -20.80 -5.08 13.70
N ILE A 482 -20.16 -4.63 12.61
CA ILE A 482 -19.43 -5.51 11.69
C ILE A 482 -18.34 -6.31 12.43
N ILE A 483 -17.57 -5.65 13.31
CA ILE A 483 -16.49 -6.28 14.08
C ILE A 483 -17.05 -7.23 15.14
N ARG A 484 -18.13 -6.85 15.83
CA ARG A 484 -18.81 -7.74 16.81
C ARG A 484 -19.36 -9.01 16.16
N ASP A 485 -19.83 -8.90 14.92
CA ASP A 485 -20.38 -9.99 14.13
C ASP A 485 -19.32 -10.69 13.24
N ALA A 486 -18.03 -10.46 13.49
CA ALA A 486 -16.97 -11.08 12.72
C ALA A 486 -17.04 -12.62 12.84
N LYS A 487 -16.84 -13.31 11.71
CA LYS A 487 -16.85 -14.77 11.67
C LYS A 487 -15.73 -15.33 12.53
N VAL A 488 -16.02 -16.28 13.41
CA VAL A 488 -14.98 -16.92 14.22
C VAL A 488 -14.21 -17.92 13.34
N PRO A 489 -12.87 -17.85 13.27
CA PRO A 489 -12.06 -18.84 12.57
C PRO A 489 -12.26 -20.26 13.11
N ARG A 490 -12.14 -21.27 12.24
CA ARG A 490 -12.28 -22.68 12.60
C ARG A 490 -11.07 -23.12 13.43
N LEU A 491 -11.29 -23.99 14.40
CA LEU A 491 -10.19 -24.65 15.13
C LEU A 491 -9.54 -25.72 14.24
N MET A 492 -8.25 -25.99 14.49
CA MET A 492 -7.60 -27.16 13.89
C MET A 492 -8.21 -28.47 14.43
N GLU A 493 -8.15 -29.53 13.63
CA GLU A 493 -8.67 -30.85 14.02
C GLU A 493 -8.01 -31.34 15.33
N GLY A 494 -8.84 -31.83 16.25
CA GLY A 494 -8.39 -32.39 17.54
C GLY A 494 -8.13 -31.35 18.64
N ILE A 495 -8.36 -30.06 18.39
CA ILE A 495 -8.26 -29.01 19.42
C ILE A 495 -9.64 -28.77 20.06
N SER A 496 -9.71 -28.81 21.39
CA SER A 496 -10.91 -28.44 22.15
C SER A 496 -11.15 -26.93 22.12
N GLU A 497 -12.41 -26.51 22.21
CA GLU A 497 -12.73 -25.08 22.26
C GLU A 497 -11.96 -24.40 23.42
N PRO A 498 -11.25 -23.29 23.17
CA PRO A 498 -10.59 -22.55 24.22
C PRO A 498 -11.63 -21.99 25.21
N GLU A 499 -11.20 -21.61 26.41
CA GLU A 499 -12.05 -20.89 27.36
C GLU A 499 -12.59 -19.61 26.68
N THR A 500 -13.90 -19.57 26.51
CA THR A 500 -14.67 -18.53 25.82
C THR A 500 -15.39 -17.65 26.84
N GLU A 501 -15.92 -16.49 26.39
CA GLU A 501 -16.84 -15.74 27.25
C GLU A 501 -18.16 -16.52 27.47
N ALA A 502 -19.07 -16.02 28.29
CA ALA A 502 -20.31 -16.69 28.67
C ALA A 502 -21.21 -17.11 27.48
N ASP A 503 -20.96 -16.58 26.29
CA ASP A 503 -21.65 -16.86 25.03
C ASP A 503 -20.90 -17.85 24.09
N GLY A 504 -19.76 -18.38 24.51
CA GLY A 504 -19.01 -19.39 23.74
C GLY A 504 -18.13 -18.82 22.61
N LYS A 505 -17.95 -17.50 22.50
CA LYS A 505 -17.17 -16.89 21.40
C LYS A 505 -15.84 -16.27 21.87
N PRO A 506 -14.80 -16.28 21.01
CA PRO A 506 -13.59 -15.51 21.28
C PRO A 506 -13.89 -14.00 21.24
N LYS A 507 -13.25 -13.26 22.13
CA LYS A 507 -13.44 -11.82 22.30
C LYS A 507 -12.90 -11.04 21.09
N ILE A 508 -13.78 -10.77 20.12
CA ILE A 508 -13.51 -9.90 18.97
C ILE A 508 -14.26 -8.59 19.19
N TYR A 509 -13.54 -7.47 19.20
CA TYR A 509 -14.12 -6.17 19.52
C TYR A 509 -13.33 -5.01 18.89
N SER A 510 -13.93 -3.84 18.92
CA SER A 510 -13.30 -2.61 18.46
C SER A 510 -13.15 -1.58 19.57
N GLN A 511 -12.12 -0.75 19.49
CA GLN A 511 -12.02 0.53 20.18
C GLN A 511 -11.98 1.61 19.12
N ILE A 512 -12.86 2.61 19.17
CA ILE A 512 -12.97 3.62 18.11
C ILE A 512 -12.76 5.01 18.68
N GLY A 513 -11.94 5.81 18.00
CA GLY A 513 -11.77 7.22 18.28
C GLY A 513 -12.04 8.08 17.05
N ILE A 514 -12.79 9.17 17.22
CA ILE A 514 -13.11 10.14 16.17
C ILE A 514 -12.72 11.55 16.62
N ASN A 515 -12.00 12.27 15.78
CA ASN A 515 -11.63 13.66 16.02
C ASN A 515 -11.82 14.51 14.76
N LEU A 516 -12.02 15.81 14.95
CA LEU A 516 -12.14 16.81 13.88
C LEU A 516 -11.10 17.89 14.14
N GLY A 517 -10.33 18.25 13.12
CA GLY A 517 -9.32 19.30 13.26
C GLY A 517 -8.36 19.43 12.08
N PRO A 518 -7.48 20.44 12.11
CA PRO A 518 -6.56 20.73 11.01
C PRO A 518 -5.53 19.60 10.84
N THR A 519 -5.19 19.35 9.59
CA THR A 519 -4.18 18.36 9.17
C THR A 519 -3.37 18.93 8.01
N PHE A 520 -2.20 18.36 7.76
CA PHE A 520 -1.45 18.57 6.54
C PHE A 520 -1.71 17.40 5.59
N VAL A 521 -2.07 17.71 4.35
CA VAL A 521 -2.33 16.70 3.31
C VAL A 521 -1.39 16.92 2.15
N ALA A 522 -0.64 15.88 1.75
CA ALA A 522 0.25 15.94 0.60
C ALA A 522 0.65 14.55 0.09
N GLU A 523 1.22 14.50 -1.11
CA GLU A 523 1.99 13.36 -1.61
C GLU A 523 3.42 13.41 -1.05
N ILE A 524 3.73 12.55 -0.09
CA ILE A 524 5.04 12.48 0.58
C ILE A 524 5.85 11.30 0.09
N GLY A 525 7.18 11.42 0.09
CA GLY A 525 8.10 10.33 -0.27
C GLY A 525 9.20 10.77 -1.23
N HIS A 526 9.75 9.81 -1.96
CA HIS A 526 10.79 10.05 -2.96
C HIS A 526 10.13 10.38 -4.33
N PRO A 527 10.42 11.53 -4.98
CA PRO A 527 9.73 11.97 -6.21
C PRO A 527 9.78 10.99 -7.39
N ARG A 528 10.79 10.12 -7.43
CA ARG A 528 10.97 9.07 -8.47
C ARG A 528 10.96 7.65 -7.91
N GLY A 529 10.38 7.47 -6.74
CA GLY A 529 10.33 6.19 -6.02
C GLY A 529 9.15 6.14 -5.07
N ARG A 530 9.30 5.37 -3.99
CA ARG A 530 8.23 5.10 -3.02
C ARG A 530 7.63 6.40 -2.46
N ARG A 531 6.31 6.57 -2.61
CA ARG A 531 5.55 7.74 -2.12
C ARG A 531 4.10 7.39 -1.81
N GLU A 532 3.42 8.20 -1.02
CA GLU A 532 1.99 8.07 -0.73
C GLU A 532 1.31 9.42 -0.55
N PHE A 533 0.04 9.51 -0.94
CA PHE A 533 -0.86 10.55 -0.45
C PHE A 533 -1.15 10.29 1.03
N ASN A 534 -0.82 11.24 1.89
CA ASN A 534 -0.92 11.08 3.34
C ASN A 534 -1.61 12.27 4.00
N VAL A 535 -2.25 11.99 5.13
CA VAL A 535 -2.90 12.97 6.01
C VAL A 535 -2.13 12.91 7.32
N LEU A 536 -1.51 14.02 7.68
CA LEU A 536 -0.57 14.11 8.79
C LEU A 536 -1.03 15.18 9.77
N GLY A 537 -0.62 15.04 11.02
CA GLY A 537 -0.69 16.15 11.98
C GLY A 537 -1.19 15.75 13.34
N ASP A 538 -1.26 16.76 14.20
CA ASP A 538 -1.67 16.60 15.58
C ASP A 538 -3.08 15.98 15.70
N THR A 539 -4.02 16.37 14.84
CA THR A 539 -5.38 15.79 14.81
C THR A 539 -5.34 14.28 14.63
N VAL A 540 -4.52 13.78 13.69
CA VAL A 540 -4.35 12.34 13.41
C VAL A 540 -3.77 11.62 14.63
N ASN A 541 -2.67 12.14 15.18
CA ASN A 541 -2.00 11.58 16.36
C ASN A 541 -2.89 11.59 17.61
N THR A 542 -3.69 12.65 17.78
CA THR A 542 -4.65 12.78 18.88
C THR A 542 -5.79 11.80 18.73
N THR A 543 -6.26 11.55 17.52
CA THR A 543 -7.32 10.55 17.25
C THR A 543 -6.86 9.14 17.63
N ALA A 544 -5.64 8.77 17.25
CA ALA A 544 -5.07 7.47 17.63
C ALA A 544 -4.96 7.33 19.16
N ARG A 545 -4.56 8.39 19.87
CA ARG A 545 -4.50 8.40 21.34
C ARG A 545 -5.89 8.31 21.96
N LEU A 546 -6.87 9.04 21.42
CA LEU A 546 -8.26 9.04 21.86
C LEU A 546 -8.86 7.63 21.73
N MET A 547 -8.63 6.95 20.60
CA MET A 547 -9.03 5.56 20.40
C MET A 547 -8.47 4.62 21.48
N SER A 548 -7.21 4.80 21.91
CA SER A 548 -6.61 3.98 22.97
C SER A 548 -7.27 4.14 24.35
N TYR A 549 -8.07 5.19 24.57
CA TYR A 549 -8.86 5.37 25.80
C TYR A 549 -10.23 4.70 25.73
N ALA A 550 -10.71 4.32 24.54
CA ALA A 550 -12.02 3.70 24.39
C ALA A 550 -12.01 2.28 24.98
N GLY A 551 -13.03 1.95 25.76
CA GLY A 551 -13.29 0.60 26.25
C GLY A 551 -13.74 -0.37 25.15
N VAL A 552 -14.07 -1.60 25.56
CA VAL A 552 -14.56 -2.65 24.66
C VAL A 552 -15.82 -2.18 23.92
N ASN A 553 -15.77 -2.17 22.58
CA ASN A 553 -16.86 -1.72 21.70
C ASN A 553 -17.29 -0.26 21.95
N GLU A 554 -16.43 0.54 22.56
CA GLU A 554 -16.70 1.95 22.81
C GLU A 554 -16.25 2.81 21.63
N ILE A 555 -17.02 3.86 21.37
CA ILE A 555 -16.72 4.88 20.38
C ILE A 555 -16.60 6.19 21.13
N LEU A 556 -15.38 6.74 21.15
CA LEU A 556 -15.11 8.04 21.74
C LEU A 556 -14.99 9.09 20.65
N VAL A 557 -15.50 10.28 20.93
CA VAL A 557 -15.44 11.44 20.05
C VAL A 557 -14.90 12.65 20.81
N SER A 558 -14.18 13.53 20.11
CA SER A 558 -13.75 14.81 20.68
C SER A 558 -14.91 15.79 20.77
N ASP A 559 -14.73 16.85 21.55
CA ASP A 559 -15.70 17.95 21.68
C ASP A 559 -16.10 18.56 20.33
N ALA A 560 -15.12 18.76 19.43
CA ALA A 560 -15.36 19.29 18.09
C ALA A 560 -16.28 18.37 17.25
N VAL A 561 -16.13 17.04 17.38
CA VAL A 561 -17.03 16.09 16.70
C VAL A 561 -18.40 16.09 17.36
N LYS A 562 -18.47 16.11 18.70
CA LYS A 562 -19.72 16.13 19.47
C LYS A 562 -20.60 17.31 19.06
N MET A 563 -20.03 18.51 18.94
CA MET A 563 -20.78 19.72 18.54
C MET A 563 -21.49 19.56 17.18
N GLU A 564 -20.88 18.80 16.26
CA GLU A 564 -21.40 18.60 14.89
C GLU A 564 -22.44 17.47 14.79
N ILE A 565 -22.58 16.64 15.83
CA ILE A 565 -23.41 15.42 15.76
C ILE A 565 -24.46 15.30 16.88
N GLU A 566 -24.38 16.15 17.92
CA GLU A 566 -25.21 16.04 19.12
C GLU A 566 -26.71 16.22 18.89
N GLU A 567 -27.12 16.87 17.79
CA GLU A 567 -28.53 16.97 17.43
C GLU A 567 -29.14 15.61 17.08
N LYS A 568 -28.32 14.70 16.53
CA LYS A 568 -28.78 13.40 16.01
C LYS A 568 -28.39 12.22 16.89
N TYR A 569 -27.28 12.29 17.61
CA TYR A 569 -26.80 11.18 18.44
C TYR A 569 -26.70 11.58 19.90
N ASP A 570 -26.88 10.58 20.77
CA ASP A 570 -26.53 10.73 22.17
C ASP A 570 -25.01 10.78 22.32
N CYS A 571 -24.54 11.76 23.10
CA CYS A 571 -23.11 11.96 23.39
C CYS A 571 -22.96 12.15 24.90
N GLU A 572 -22.54 11.10 25.59
CA GLU A 572 -22.34 11.12 27.05
C GLU A 572 -20.93 11.62 27.37
N SER A 573 -20.80 12.64 28.22
CA SER A 573 -19.47 13.13 28.62
C SER A 573 -18.77 12.11 29.52
N ILE A 574 -17.51 11.80 29.21
CA ILE A 574 -16.62 10.99 30.07
C ILE A 574 -15.60 11.86 30.83
N GLY A 575 -15.80 13.18 30.82
CA GLY A 575 -14.93 14.16 31.47
C GLY A 575 -13.71 14.56 30.65
N GLU A 576 -12.79 15.26 31.30
CA GLU A 576 -11.52 15.69 30.71
C GLU A 576 -10.42 14.66 30.91
N VAL A 577 -9.73 14.30 29.83
CA VAL A 577 -8.66 13.30 29.84
C VAL A 577 -7.35 13.93 29.39
N SER A 578 -6.29 13.70 30.18
CA SER A 578 -4.92 14.08 29.79
C SER A 578 -4.36 13.07 28.79
N LEU A 579 -4.38 13.44 27.51
CA LEU A 579 -3.74 12.63 26.47
C LEU A 579 -2.22 12.85 26.51
N LYS A 580 -1.45 11.75 26.41
CA LYS A 580 0.02 11.82 26.33
C LYS A 580 0.44 12.82 25.26
N GLY A 581 1.37 13.73 25.55
CA GLY A 581 1.88 14.72 24.60
C GLY A 581 0.96 15.92 24.34
N LYS A 582 -0.17 16.03 25.05
CA LYS A 582 -1.00 17.23 25.08
C LYS A 582 -0.72 18.06 26.33
N GLY A 583 -0.65 19.38 26.14
CA GLY A 583 -0.45 20.33 27.25
C GLY A 583 -1.72 20.60 28.05
N ALA A 584 -2.89 20.49 27.41
CA ALA A 584 -4.19 20.67 28.04
C ALA A 584 -5.00 19.34 28.02
N PRO A 585 -5.76 19.03 29.08
CA PRO A 585 -6.78 17.99 29.04
C PRO A 585 -7.79 18.22 27.90
N MET A 586 -8.36 17.14 27.39
CA MET A 586 -9.38 17.18 26.34
C MET A 586 -10.68 16.58 26.85
N ALA A 587 -11.80 17.28 26.66
CA ALA A 587 -13.12 16.73 26.91
C ALA A 587 -13.45 15.64 25.87
N LEU A 588 -13.86 14.49 26.37
CA LEU A 588 -14.22 13.34 25.53
C LEU A 588 -15.68 12.94 25.79
N TYR A 589 -16.29 12.38 24.74
CA TYR A 589 -17.68 11.95 24.78
C TYR A 589 -17.82 10.55 24.19
N LYS A 590 -18.66 9.73 24.82
CA LYS A 590 -19.07 8.44 24.30
C LYS A 590 -20.22 8.62 23.31
N LEU A 591 -20.04 8.14 22.09
CA LEU A 591 -21.08 8.13 21.07
C LEU A 591 -22.08 7.00 21.34
N GLY A 592 -23.34 7.37 21.55
CA GLY A 592 -24.48 6.49 21.75
C GLY A 592 -25.24 6.18 20.46
N GLN A 593 -26.51 5.79 20.61
CA GLN A 593 -27.41 5.52 19.48
C GLN A 593 -27.93 6.84 18.87
N SER A 594 -28.59 6.73 17.71
CA SER A 594 -29.37 7.84 17.16
C SER A 594 -30.53 8.16 18.10
N LYS A 595 -30.80 9.46 18.27
CA LYS A 595 -32.00 9.99 18.93
C LYS A 595 -33.25 9.75 18.09
#